data_AF-A0A6G6PH00-F1
#
_entry.id   AF-A0A6G6PH00-F1
#
_cell.length_a   1.000
_cell.length_b   1.000
_cell.length_c   1.000
_cell.angle_alpha   90.00
_cell.angle_beta   90.00
_cell.angle_gamma   90.00
#
_symmetry.space_group_name_H-M   'P 1'
#
loop_
_entity.id
_entity.type
_entity.pdbx_description
1 polymer ?
#
loop_
_entity_poly.entity_id
_entity_poly.type
_entity_poly.pdbx_seq_one_letter_code
_entity_poly.pdbx_strand_id
1 'polypeptide(L)'
;MFNNSCLLKNSIYKMDEIKKNNNFLIINKESLLIIRQIKQILLRTVQEMGYDTVNSNLVAQVLRDSRLKSGLFGSMPLKNSPASPDVKNFLADTLSFTRLHAISGDSMTTMGKIPPYGRAHLVKIGPNSYAVEYRYEPSSISPSLAFHAYFLGYNGANQSSATPAYVDIPIQAAEDSFLFTGSLTGCSVIVTKLNETTYRVYHDGRVNSSILYDNVVMAFDYMDYQVPGSDEGLAMAYMYFKDGHWRLLLQKQEYELINGTPIPKLRNNESSMIGYYVDNQFSEKQLEKFNRYRHASQNKLKEIAKEFGINTDQVSEGEYIDGGFSLENSAIKSWVDLNGKVKKKIYDKINQLIKQIDEFKVELSNLKSKSIRSNDENIRIDKLISILEIKKLLKITILKNIYRY
;
A
#
# COMPACT_ATOMS: atom_id res chain seq x y z
N MET A 1 -52.60 30.62 19.45
CA MET A 1 -52.75 30.70 17.99
C MET A 1 -51.63 31.56 17.43
N PHE A 2 -50.54 30.96 17.00
CA PHE A 2 -49.62 31.53 16.01
C PHE A 2 -49.04 30.36 15.23
N ASN A 3 -49.16 30.46 13.91
CA ASN A 3 -49.03 29.37 12.96
C ASN A 3 -47.78 29.61 12.09
N ASN A 4 -47.05 28.53 11.84
CA ASN A 4 -46.17 28.25 10.71
C ASN A 4 -44.96 29.16 10.40
N SER A 5 -43.77 28.70 10.82
CA SER A 5 -42.69 28.38 9.88
C SER A 5 -41.70 27.38 10.52
N CYS A 6 -41.74 26.15 10.04
CA CYS A 6 -40.91 25.03 10.45
C CYS A 6 -39.42 25.23 10.13
N LEU A 7 -38.61 25.08 11.17
CA LEU A 7 -37.48 24.15 11.27
C LEU A 7 -36.49 24.08 10.09
N LEU A 8 -35.41 24.84 10.24
CA LEU A 8 -34.04 24.37 9.96
C LEU A 8 -33.79 23.05 10.68
N LYS A 9 -33.92 21.92 9.97
CA LYS A 9 -33.34 20.61 10.32
C LYS A 9 -33.37 19.70 9.08
N ASN A 10 -32.28 18.97 8.89
CA ASN A 10 -32.10 17.83 7.98
C ASN A 10 -31.68 18.13 6.53
N SER A 11 -30.36 18.08 6.31
CA SER A 11 -29.79 17.49 5.09
C SER A 11 -28.55 16.66 5.46
N ILE A 12 -28.75 15.70 6.38
CA ILE A 12 -27.98 14.46 6.42
C ILE A 12 -28.86 13.45 5.67
N TYR A 13 -28.67 13.36 4.37
CA TYR A 13 -29.38 12.46 3.44
C TYR A 13 -28.42 12.27 2.27
N LYS A 14 -27.98 11.09 1.84
CA LYS A 14 -28.32 9.68 2.11
C LYS A 14 -27.03 8.88 1.85
N MET A 15 -26.48 8.19 2.84
CA MET A 15 -25.60 7.03 2.62
C MET A 15 -26.36 5.69 2.77
N ASP A 16 -27.69 5.74 2.92
CA ASP A 16 -28.52 4.58 3.29
C ASP A 16 -29.22 3.87 2.12
N GLU A 17 -28.87 4.16 0.86
CA GLU A 17 -29.41 3.44 -0.31
C GLU A 17 -28.38 2.53 -1.02
N ILE A 18 -27.16 2.41 -0.49
CA ILE A 18 -26.09 1.57 -1.05
C ILE A 18 -25.80 0.38 -0.12
N LYS A 19 -26.83 -0.45 0.12
CA LYS A 19 -26.70 -1.67 0.94
C LYS A 19 -27.26 -2.91 0.26
N LYS A 20 -27.25 -2.97 -1.07
CA LYS A 20 -27.88 -4.10 -1.77
C LYS A 20 -27.08 -4.87 -2.79
N ASN A 21 -25.81 -4.59 -3.09
CA ASN A 21 -25.12 -5.47 -4.06
C ASN A 21 -23.58 -5.45 -4.16
N ASN A 22 -22.80 -5.06 -3.14
CA ASN A 22 -21.33 -5.10 -3.27
C ASN A 22 -20.65 -5.67 -2.01
N ASN A 23 -20.20 -6.93 -2.12
CA ASN A 23 -19.51 -7.68 -1.06
C ASN A 23 -18.02 -7.32 -1.01
N PHE A 24 -17.58 -6.74 0.11
CA PHE A 24 -16.19 -6.36 0.37
C PHE A 24 -15.39 -7.44 1.09
N LEU A 25 -14.21 -7.79 0.57
CA LEU A 25 -13.22 -8.62 1.25
C LEU A 25 -11.90 -7.84 1.42
N ILE A 26 -11.58 -7.50 2.66
CA ILE A 26 -10.25 -7.03 3.10
C ILE A 26 -9.41 -8.27 3.41
N ILE A 27 -8.25 -8.41 2.76
CA ILE A 27 -7.27 -9.46 3.07
C ILE A 27 -6.32 -8.91 4.15
N ASN A 28 -6.38 -9.48 5.34
CA ASN A 28 -5.46 -9.17 6.44
C ASN A 28 -4.20 -10.05 6.38
N LYS A 29 -3.06 -9.41 6.61
CA LYS A 29 -1.68 -9.74 6.25
C LYS A 29 -0.92 -10.57 7.31
N GLU A 30 -1.56 -11.27 8.27
CA GLU A 30 -0.94 -11.81 9.53
C GLU A 30 0.09 -12.97 9.36
N SER A 31 0.96 -12.95 8.36
CA SER A 31 1.87 -14.08 8.09
C SER A 31 3.36 -13.76 8.28
N LEU A 32 3.77 -12.50 8.50
CA LEU A 32 5.17 -12.09 8.26
C LEU A 32 5.87 -11.38 9.44
N LEU A 33 6.34 -12.14 10.44
CA LEU A 33 7.75 -12.09 10.94
C LEU A 33 7.99 -12.76 12.31
N ILE A 34 8.92 -13.73 12.31
CA ILE A 34 9.87 -13.93 13.42
C ILE A 34 11.27 -14.24 12.87
N ILE A 35 12.16 -13.23 12.83
CA ILE A 35 13.62 -13.37 13.04
C ILE A 35 14.13 -12.05 13.71
N ARG A 36 13.71 -11.71 14.95
CA ARG A 36 14.56 -11.67 16.18
C ARG A 36 16.02 -11.25 15.91
N GLN A 37 16.46 -10.01 16.19
CA GLN A 37 16.89 -9.60 17.54
C GLN A 37 16.87 -8.09 17.87
N ILE A 38 16.31 -7.19 17.05
CA ILE A 38 16.13 -5.76 17.41
C ILE A 38 14.76 -5.51 18.11
N LYS A 39 13.96 -6.58 18.25
CA LYS A 39 12.52 -6.62 18.59
C LYS A 39 12.12 -6.20 20.01
N GLN A 40 13.03 -5.89 20.94
CA GLN A 40 12.65 -5.67 22.36
C GLN A 40 12.52 -4.21 22.79
N ILE A 41 13.17 -3.26 22.12
CA ILE A 41 13.18 -1.85 22.58
C ILE A 41 12.10 -1.01 21.89
N LEU A 42 11.79 -1.28 20.61
CA LEU A 42 10.80 -0.52 19.84
C LEU A 42 9.34 -0.95 20.13
N LEU A 43 9.14 -2.17 20.66
CA LEU A 43 7.83 -2.82 20.78
C LEU A 43 6.91 -2.15 21.79
N ARG A 44 7.46 -1.58 22.87
CA ARG A 44 6.67 -0.98 23.95
C ARG A 44 6.03 0.33 23.53
N THR A 45 6.75 1.15 22.77
CA THR A 45 6.27 2.47 22.33
C THR A 45 5.24 2.36 21.20
N VAL A 46 5.37 1.37 20.31
CA VAL A 46 4.47 1.21 19.15
C VAL A 46 3.13 0.56 19.53
N GLN A 47 3.11 -0.30 20.56
CA GLN A 47 1.87 -0.89 21.10
C GLN A 47 0.97 0.14 21.81
N GLU A 48 1.54 1.20 22.39
CA GLU A 48 0.78 2.29 23.00
C GLU A 48 0.12 3.22 21.96
N MET A 49 0.49 3.09 20.67
CA MET A 49 0.05 4.00 19.59
C MET A 49 -0.89 3.37 18.53
N GLY A 50 -1.29 2.10 18.67
CA GLY A 50 -2.42 1.53 17.91
C GLY A 50 -2.18 1.18 16.43
N TYR A 51 -0.96 0.80 16.02
CA TYR A 51 -0.65 0.39 14.64
C TYR A 51 -0.54 -1.13 14.44
N ASP A 52 -1.04 -1.59 13.30
CA ASP A 52 -1.14 -2.99 12.84
C ASP A 52 0.26 -3.68 12.72
N THR A 53 0.40 -4.88 13.28
CA THR A 53 1.70 -5.54 13.61
C THR A 53 2.12 -6.65 12.64
N VAL A 54 1.44 -6.68 11.51
CA VAL A 54 1.16 -7.90 10.78
C VAL A 54 1.99 -8.02 9.50
N ASN A 55 2.23 -6.89 8.83
CA ASN A 55 3.13 -6.83 7.69
C ASN A 55 4.33 -5.99 8.06
N SER A 56 5.29 -6.58 8.74
CA SER A 56 6.50 -5.89 9.18
C SER A 56 7.34 -5.21 8.10
N ASN A 57 7.27 -5.62 6.83
CA ASN A 57 7.94 -4.95 5.71
C ASN A 57 7.14 -3.76 5.20
N LEU A 58 5.82 -3.89 5.11
CA LEU A 58 4.90 -2.77 4.90
C LEU A 58 4.90 -1.85 6.12
N VAL A 59 5.08 -2.33 7.33
CA VAL A 59 5.16 -1.55 8.57
C VAL A 59 6.54 -0.92 8.66
N ALA A 60 7.62 -1.60 8.23
CA ALA A 60 8.93 -0.96 8.08
C ALA A 60 8.94 0.01 6.91
N GLN A 61 8.13 -0.21 5.87
CA GLN A 61 7.92 0.71 4.77
C GLN A 61 7.06 1.88 5.26
N VAL A 62 5.83 1.70 5.72
CA VAL A 62 4.98 2.67 6.43
C VAL A 62 5.68 3.36 7.58
N LEU A 63 6.63 2.76 8.31
CA LEU A 63 7.46 3.43 9.34
C LEU A 63 8.66 4.15 8.72
N ARG A 64 9.26 3.64 7.64
CA ARG A 64 10.25 4.38 6.83
C ARG A 64 9.55 5.57 6.20
N ASP A 65 8.49 5.37 5.44
CA ASP A 65 7.60 6.36 4.85
C ASP A 65 6.97 7.26 5.89
N SER A 66 6.55 6.78 7.06
CA SER A 66 6.10 7.65 8.15
C SER A 66 7.28 8.47 8.65
N ARG A 67 8.48 7.90 8.84
CA ARG A 67 9.70 8.69 9.13
C ARG A 67 10.19 9.53 7.95
N LEU A 68 9.78 9.29 6.71
CA LEU A 68 10.13 10.10 5.54
C LEU A 68 9.14 11.25 5.41
N LYS A 69 7.84 10.93 5.43
CA LYS A 69 6.68 11.84 5.46
C LYS A 69 6.64 12.68 6.75
N SER A 70 7.11 12.17 7.89
CA SER A 70 7.16 12.88 9.20
C SER A 70 8.56 13.34 9.63
N GLY A 71 9.63 12.65 9.23
CA GLY A 71 11.01 12.91 9.69
C GLY A 71 12.01 13.37 8.60
N LEU A 72 11.65 13.37 7.32
CA LEU A 72 12.41 14.07 6.28
C LEU A 72 11.64 15.24 5.66
N PHE A 73 10.30 15.18 5.60
CA PHE A 73 9.46 16.27 5.09
C PHE A 73 8.56 16.91 6.15
N GLY A 74 8.39 16.30 7.33
CA GLY A 74 7.60 16.89 8.43
C GLY A 74 8.30 18.05 9.14
N SER A 75 9.61 18.23 8.94
CA SER A 75 10.41 19.30 9.51
C SER A 75 11.49 19.86 8.58
N MET A 76 11.46 19.55 7.27
CA MET A 76 12.07 20.51 6.35
C MET A 76 11.20 21.75 6.48
N PRO A 77 11.75 22.95 6.77
CA PRO A 77 11.03 24.15 6.42
C PRO A 77 10.59 23.96 4.97
N LEU A 78 9.43 24.46 4.58
CA LEU A 78 9.19 24.79 3.17
C LEU A 78 10.32 25.75 2.80
N LYS A 79 11.49 25.21 2.47
CA LYS A 79 12.63 25.97 2.01
C LYS A 79 12.08 26.54 0.73
N ASN A 80 12.12 27.86 0.61
CA ASN A 80 11.85 28.58 -0.62
C ASN A 80 12.93 28.20 -1.66
N SER A 81 13.02 26.91 -1.99
CA SER A 81 13.96 26.36 -2.93
C SER A 81 13.64 27.01 -4.27
N PRO A 82 14.66 27.39 -5.05
CA PRO A 82 14.44 28.11 -6.29
C PRO A 82 13.59 27.25 -7.23
N ALA A 83 12.61 27.89 -7.87
CA ALA A 83 11.81 27.23 -8.89
C ALA A 83 12.69 26.82 -10.07
N SER A 84 12.55 25.57 -10.51
CA SER A 84 13.30 25.06 -11.64
C SER A 84 12.76 25.64 -12.95
N PRO A 85 13.62 26.14 -13.85
CA PRO A 85 13.21 26.51 -15.21
C PRO A 85 12.70 25.31 -16.03
N ASP A 86 13.00 24.08 -15.61
CA ASP A 86 12.56 22.83 -16.26
C ASP A 86 11.03 22.66 -16.26
N VAL A 87 10.31 23.45 -15.47
CA VAL A 87 8.84 23.55 -15.53
C VAL A 87 8.31 23.85 -16.93
N LYS A 88 9.07 24.60 -17.76
CA LYS A 88 8.70 24.84 -19.17
C LYS A 88 8.66 23.54 -19.97
N ASN A 89 9.62 22.65 -19.76
CA ASN A 89 9.67 21.34 -20.41
C ASN A 89 8.56 20.41 -19.87
N PHE A 90 8.30 20.47 -18.56
CA PHE A 90 7.22 19.71 -17.93
C PHE A 90 5.83 20.09 -18.46
N LEU A 91 5.57 21.39 -18.66
CA LEU A 91 4.29 21.85 -19.20
C LEU A 91 4.18 21.60 -20.72
N ALA A 92 5.27 21.75 -21.47
CA ALA A 92 5.27 21.48 -22.91
C ALA A 92 4.97 20.00 -23.21
N ASP A 93 5.63 19.07 -22.52
CA ASP A 93 5.42 17.63 -22.67
C ASP A 93 5.54 16.89 -21.32
N THR A 94 4.45 16.92 -20.57
CA THR A 94 4.32 16.28 -19.25
C THR A 94 4.65 14.80 -19.28
N LEU A 95 4.25 14.07 -20.33
CA LEU A 95 4.45 12.63 -20.41
C LEU A 95 5.91 12.31 -20.63
N SER A 96 6.57 12.96 -21.60
CA SER A 96 8.00 12.74 -21.84
C SER A 96 8.84 13.17 -20.64
N PHE A 97 8.53 14.30 -20.01
CA PHE A 97 9.21 14.74 -18.80
C PHE A 97 9.12 13.69 -17.68
N THR A 98 7.93 13.14 -17.46
CA THR A 98 7.66 12.15 -16.40
C THR A 98 8.25 10.77 -16.68
N ARG A 99 8.52 10.43 -17.95
CA ARG A 99 9.26 9.21 -18.28
C ARG A 99 10.74 9.32 -17.95
N LEU A 100 11.29 10.53 -17.90
CA LEU A 100 12.71 10.78 -17.69
C LEU A 100 13.01 11.19 -16.24
N HIS A 101 12.03 11.75 -15.53
CA HIS A 101 12.24 12.33 -14.22
C HIS A 101 11.23 11.84 -13.19
N ALA A 102 11.74 11.45 -12.01
CA ALA A 102 10.90 11.12 -10.87
C ALA A 102 10.25 12.38 -10.29
N ILE A 103 8.96 12.32 -10.02
CA ILE A 103 8.18 13.42 -9.43
C ILE A 103 7.79 13.04 -8.00
N SER A 104 8.07 13.90 -7.02
CA SER A 104 7.58 13.76 -5.65
C SER A 104 6.50 14.79 -5.37
N GLY A 105 5.35 14.34 -4.85
CA GLY A 105 4.32 15.21 -4.30
C GLY A 105 4.26 15.17 -2.77
N ASP A 106 5.28 14.66 -2.08
CA ASP A 106 5.24 14.48 -0.62
C ASP A 106 5.03 15.80 0.13
N SER A 107 5.56 16.91 -0.40
CA SER A 107 5.31 18.26 0.12
C SER A 107 3.81 18.65 0.10
N MET A 108 2.98 18.00 -0.71
CA MET A 108 1.53 18.22 -0.80
C MET A 108 0.72 17.46 0.27
N THR A 109 1.34 16.54 1.00
CA THR A 109 0.62 15.64 1.94
C THR A 109 0.45 16.21 3.34
N THR A 110 1.00 17.40 3.62
CA THR A 110 0.87 18.05 4.93
C THR A 110 -0.57 18.54 5.15
N MET A 111 -1.38 17.61 5.62
CA MET A 111 -2.82 17.75 5.87
C MET A 111 -3.14 19.03 6.66
N GLY A 112 -4.09 19.81 6.15
CA GLY A 112 -4.67 20.98 6.84
C GLY A 112 -3.85 22.27 6.78
N LYS A 113 -2.70 22.31 6.08
CA LYS A 113 -1.86 23.52 5.99
C LYS A 113 -1.87 24.20 4.62
N ILE A 114 -2.23 23.49 3.55
CA ILE A 114 -2.32 24.03 2.19
C ILE A 114 -3.77 24.08 1.70
N PRO A 115 -4.14 25.10 0.90
CA PRO A 115 -5.47 25.15 0.29
C PRO A 115 -5.65 23.96 -0.68
N PRO A 116 -6.89 23.55 -1.01
CA PRO A 116 -7.15 22.46 -1.95
C PRO A 116 -6.75 22.77 -3.40
N TYR A 117 -6.51 24.04 -3.72
CA TYR A 117 -6.11 24.52 -5.04
C TYR A 117 -5.20 25.75 -4.92
N GLY A 118 -4.24 25.89 -5.84
CA GLY A 118 -3.36 27.05 -5.89
C GLY A 118 -2.26 26.94 -6.94
N ARG A 119 -1.17 27.66 -6.72
CA ARG A 119 0.01 27.67 -7.60
C ARG A 119 1.08 26.74 -7.05
N ALA A 120 1.61 25.89 -7.92
CA ALA A 120 2.71 24.99 -7.65
C ALA A 120 3.88 25.26 -8.58
N HIS A 121 5.04 24.75 -8.22
CA HIS A 121 6.28 24.85 -9.01
C HIS A 121 7.13 23.59 -8.80
N LEU A 122 8.08 23.36 -9.71
CA LEU A 122 9.05 22.28 -9.59
C LEU A 122 10.29 22.76 -8.86
N VAL A 123 10.82 21.91 -7.98
CA VAL A 123 12.11 22.07 -7.31
C VAL A 123 12.98 20.89 -7.67
N LYS A 124 14.21 21.14 -8.14
CA LYS A 124 15.16 20.07 -8.46
C LYS A 124 15.77 19.51 -7.17
N ILE A 125 15.49 18.25 -6.87
CA ILE A 125 15.94 17.57 -5.64
C ILE A 125 17.02 16.51 -5.90
N GLY A 126 17.22 16.14 -7.17
CA GLY A 126 18.26 15.22 -7.60
C GLY A 126 18.54 15.35 -9.11
N PRO A 127 19.47 14.56 -9.67
CA PRO A 127 19.81 14.62 -11.08
C PRO A 127 18.61 14.41 -12.00
N ASN A 128 17.77 13.42 -11.70
CA ASN A 128 16.58 13.04 -12.46
C ASN A 128 15.31 13.07 -11.59
N SER A 129 15.26 13.98 -10.62
CA SER A 129 14.17 14.00 -9.63
C SER A 129 13.76 15.42 -9.26
N TYR A 130 12.44 15.65 -9.23
CA TYR A 130 11.83 16.92 -8.87
C TYR A 130 10.78 16.73 -7.77
N ALA A 131 10.72 17.68 -6.86
CA ALA A 131 9.59 17.85 -5.95
C ALA A 131 8.62 18.87 -6.54
N VAL A 132 7.33 18.65 -6.33
CA VAL A 132 6.28 19.65 -6.53
C VAL A 132 6.07 20.35 -5.21
N GLU A 133 6.08 21.67 -5.20
CA GLU A 133 5.90 22.49 -4.01
C GLU A 133 4.81 23.57 -4.20
N TYR A 134 3.93 23.71 -3.21
CA TYR A 134 2.93 24.77 -3.14
C TYR A 134 3.59 26.08 -2.74
N ARG A 135 3.05 27.20 -3.25
CA ARG A 135 3.54 28.54 -2.92
C ARG A 135 2.47 29.41 -2.30
N TYR A 136 2.72 29.77 -1.04
CA TYR A 136 1.89 30.68 -0.25
C TYR A 136 1.92 32.12 -0.75
N GLU A 137 3.06 32.58 -1.29
CA GLU A 137 3.25 33.93 -1.83
C GLU A 137 3.50 33.88 -3.35
N PRO A 138 2.44 33.95 -4.18
CA PRO A 138 2.55 33.83 -5.64
C PRO A 138 3.45 34.89 -6.29
N SER A 139 3.59 36.06 -5.66
CA SER A 139 4.44 37.17 -6.14
C SER A 139 5.94 36.88 -6.07
N SER A 140 6.36 35.91 -5.27
CA SER A 140 7.78 35.56 -5.07
C SER A 140 8.35 34.69 -6.20
N ILE A 141 7.52 34.18 -7.11
CA ILE A 141 7.93 33.38 -8.26
C ILE A 141 7.42 34.00 -9.54
N SER A 142 8.28 34.02 -10.56
CA SER A 142 7.87 34.37 -11.92
C SER A 142 6.65 33.53 -12.35
N PRO A 143 5.56 34.14 -12.83
CA PRO A 143 4.39 33.40 -13.31
C PRO A 143 4.72 32.30 -14.33
N SER A 144 5.80 32.47 -15.10
CA SER A 144 6.29 31.48 -16.08
C SER A 144 6.91 30.23 -15.46
N LEU A 145 7.19 30.23 -14.15
CA LEU A 145 7.82 29.14 -13.42
C LEU A 145 6.86 28.39 -12.49
N ALA A 146 5.57 28.72 -12.54
CA ALA A 146 4.54 28.10 -11.72
C ALA A 146 3.32 27.74 -12.57
N PHE A 147 2.54 26.78 -12.08
CA PHE A 147 1.33 26.26 -12.74
C PHE A 147 0.21 26.06 -11.72
N HIS A 148 -1.01 25.90 -12.22
CA HIS A 148 -2.18 25.66 -11.38
C HIS A 148 -2.27 24.18 -11.00
N ALA A 149 -2.51 23.92 -9.72
CA ALA A 149 -2.65 22.57 -9.22
C ALA A 149 -3.69 22.47 -8.10
N TYR A 150 -4.39 21.33 -8.08
CA TYR A 150 -5.14 20.83 -6.94
C TYR A 150 -4.21 20.01 -6.06
N PHE A 151 -4.44 20.07 -4.76
CA PHE A 151 -3.59 19.42 -3.76
C PHE A 151 -4.39 18.42 -2.96
N LEU A 152 -4.09 17.14 -3.16
CA LEU A 152 -4.74 16.05 -2.45
C LEU A 152 -3.89 15.65 -1.25
N GLY A 153 -4.45 15.92 -0.06
CA GLY A 153 -3.84 15.55 1.22
C GLY A 153 -3.82 14.04 1.47
N TYR A 154 -3.46 13.66 2.69
CA TYR A 154 -3.41 12.27 3.12
C TYR A 154 -3.80 12.13 4.59
N ASN A 155 -4.78 11.27 4.89
CA ASN A 155 -5.30 11.06 6.25
C ASN A 155 -4.62 9.88 6.98
N GLY A 156 -3.44 9.47 6.52
CA GLY A 156 -2.64 8.42 7.15
C GLY A 156 -2.97 7.00 6.68
N ALA A 157 -2.11 6.05 7.07
CA ALA A 157 -2.15 4.66 6.60
C ALA A 157 -3.14 3.78 7.39
N ASN A 158 -3.95 4.39 8.27
CA ASN A 158 -4.84 3.65 9.14
C ASN A 158 -5.90 2.93 8.29
N GLN A 159 -5.80 1.60 8.22
CA GLN A 159 -6.71 0.76 7.44
C GLN A 159 -8.14 0.78 7.98
N SER A 160 -8.32 1.15 9.24
CA SER A 160 -9.63 1.31 9.90
C SER A 160 -10.23 2.70 9.69
N SER A 161 -9.52 3.62 9.02
CA SER A 161 -10.03 4.96 8.73
C SER A 161 -11.20 4.88 7.74
N ALA A 162 -12.36 5.37 8.15
CA ALA A 162 -13.52 5.55 7.26
C ALA A 162 -13.51 6.90 6.53
N THR A 163 -12.53 7.77 6.82
CA THR A 163 -12.47 9.14 6.33
C THR A 163 -11.18 9.36 5.53
N PRO A 164 -11.11 8.89 4.27
CA PRO A 164 -9.99 9.18 3.37
C PRO A 164 -9.92 10.68 3.05
N ALA A 165 -8.73 11.18 2.72
CA ALA A 165 -8.58 12.54 2.20
C ALA A 165 -9.21 12.62 0.81
N TYR A 166 -9.81 13.76 0.47
CA TYR A 166 -10.32 14.00 -0.88
C TYR A 166 -10.16 15.45 -1.32
N VAL A 167 -10.18 15.64 -2.63
CA VAL A 167 -10.33 16.94 -3.29
C VAL A 167 -11.33 16.81 -4.44
N ASP A 168 -12.17 17.82 -4.59
CA ASP A 168 -13.12 17.91 -5.70
C ASP A 168 -12.49 18.72 -6.83
N ILE A 169 -12.55 18.18 -8.06
CA ILE A 169 -12.03 18.82 -9.26
C ILE A 169 -13.12 18.90 -10.33
N PRO A 170 -13.14 19.95 -11.16
CA PRO A 170 -14.11 20.05 -12.24
C PRO A 170 -13.78 18.99 -13.30
N ILE A 171 -14.82 18.38 -13.90
CA ILE A 171 -14.64 17.47 -15.05
C ILE A 171 -14.00 18.22 -16.21
N GLN A 172 -14.45 19.46 -16.44
CA GLN A 172 -13.86 20.39 -17.40
C GLN A 172 -12.97 21.39 -16.66
N ALA A 173 -11.66 21.14 -16.64
CA ALA A 173 -10.69 22.06 -16.04
C ALA A 173 -10.09 23.01 -17.09
N ALA A 174 -9.29 23.96 -16.63
CA ALA A 174 -8.43 24.72 -17.54
C ALA A 174 -7.34 23.80 -18.10
N GLU A 175 -6.94 24.01 -19.36
CA GLU A 175 -5.79 23.32 -19.95
C GLU A 175 -4.54 23.49 -19.09
N ASP A 176 -3.73 22.44 -19.03
CA ASP A 176 -2.54 22.34 -18.18
C ASP A 176 -2.83 22.51 -16.68
N SER A 177 -4.03 22.13 -16.23
CA SER A 177 -4.34 21.95 -14.81
C SER A 177 -3.79 20.62 -14.29
N PHE A 178 -3.27 20.62 -13.07
CA PHE A 178 -2.73 19.42 -12.43
C PHE A 178 -3.45 19.09 -11.12
N LEU A 179 -3.36 17.85 -10.68
CA LEU A 179 -3.65 17.44 -9.31
C LEU A 179 -2.50 16.57 -8.82
N PHE A 180 -1.87 16.94 -7.71
CA PHE A 180 -0.80 16.15 -7.11
C PHE A 180 -1.25 15.48 -5.83
N THR A 181 -0.75 14.26 -5.62
CA THR A 181 -0.98 13.46 -4.42
C THR A 181 0.33 13.24 -3.67
N GLY A 182 0.28 12.58 -2.53
CA GLY A 182 1.49 12.06 -1.89
C GLY A 182 2.08 10.84 -2.57
N SER A 183 3.31 10.49 -2.21
CA SER A 183 3.84 9.18 -2.58
C SER A 183 2.97 8.07 -2.00
N LEU A 184 2.65 7.09 -2.83
CA LEU A 184 1.84 5.92 -2.54
C LEU A 184 2.72 4.78 -2.03
N THR A 185 2.37 4.27 -0.85
CA THR A 185 3.07 3.17 -0.21
C THR A 185 2.09 2.23 0.50
N GLY A 186 1.35 1.49 -0.31
CA GLY A 186 0.19 0.70 0.14
C GLY A 186 -1.14 1.42 -0.08
N CYS A 187 -1.12 2.72 -0.37
CA CYS A 187 -2.31 3.55 -0.59
C CYS A 187 -2.89 3.37 -2.00
N SER A 188 -4.12 3.84 -2.17
CA SER A 188 -4.79 3.96 -3.46
C SER A 188 -5.16 5.42 -3.76
N VAL A 189 -5.20 5.76 -5.04
CA VAL A 189 -5.82 6.99 -5.55
C VAL A 189 -7.04 6.61 -6.35
N ILE A 190 -8.20 7.13 -5.98
CA ILE A 190 -9.49 6.77 -6.56
C ILE A 190 -10.18 8.02 -7.10
N VAL A 191 -10.56 8.00 -8.37
CA VAL A 191 -11.33 9.08 -9.01
C VAL A 191 -12.76 8.59 -9.22
N THR A 192 -13.70 9.27 -8.56
CA THR A 192 -15.14 8.97 -8.66
C THR A 192 -15.86 10.10 -9.39
N LYS A 193 -16.89 9.76 -10.18
CA LYS A 193 -17.84 10.74 -10.70
C LYS A 193 -18.80 11.13 -9.56
N LEU A 194 -18.59 12.31 -8.98
CA LEU A 194 -19.46 12.81 -7.91
C LEU A 194 -20.80 13.32 -8.47
N ASN A 195 -20.74 14.02 -9.61
CA ASN A 195 -21.89 14.51 -10.36
C ASN A 195 -21.47 14.84 -11.81
N GLU A 196 -22.36 15.45 -12.61
CA GLU A 196 -22.13 15.78 -14.03
C GLU A 196 -21.04 16.83 -14.30
N THR A 197 -20.56 17.53 -13.27
CA THR A 197 -19.56 18.59 -13.40
C THR A 197 -18.31 18.38 -12.56
N THR A 198 -18.32 17.39 -11.66
CA THR A 198 -17.30 17.23 -10.62
C THR A 198 -16.83 15.78 -10.51
N TYR A 199 -15.52 15.59 -10.54
CA TYR A 199 -14.88 14.40 -10.02
C TYR A 199 -14.47 14.63 -8.56
N ARG A 200 -14.58 13.59 -7.74
CA ARG A 200 -13.96 13.54 -6.42
C ARG A 200 -12.80 12.57 -6.44
N VAL A 201 -11.62 13.06 -6.07
CA VAL A 201 -10.38 12.28 -6.04
C VAL A 201 -10.02 12.01 -4.59
N TYR A 202 -9.90 10.73 -4.25
CA TYR A 202 -9.54 10.25 -2.92
C TYR A 202 -8.09 9.79 -2.88
N HIS A 203 -7.44 10.03 -1.75
CA HIS A 203 -6.19 9.36 -1.37
C HIS A 203 -6.50 8.52 -0.13
N ASP A 204 -6.71 7.24 -0.37
CA ASP A 204 -7.09 6.28 0.66
C ASP A 204 -5.86 5.50 1.12
N GLY A 205 -5.65 5.49 2.42
CA GLY A 205 -4.57 4.72 3.04
C GLY A 205 -4.79 3.21 2.93
N ARG A 206 -6.02 2.76 2.67
CA ARG A 206 -6.38 1.35 2.55
C ARG A 206 -5.84 0.72 1.28
N VAL A 207 -5.30 -0.48 1.41
CA VAL A 207 -4.73 -1.26 0.31
C VAL A 207 -5.83 -1.71 -0.64
N ASN A 208 -5.64 -1.46 -1.95
CA ASN A 208 -6.54 -1.87 -3.02
C ASN A 208 -7.99 -1.41 -2.81
N SER A 209 -8.14 -0.17 -2.34
CA SER A 209 -9.42 0.36 -1.89
C SER A 209 -10.33 0.84 -3.00
N SER A 210 -9.92 0.83 -4.28
CA SER A 210 -10.79 1.27 -5.39
C SER A 210 -12.14 0.55 -5.44
N ILE A 211 -12.18 -0.73 -5.09
CA ILE A 211 -13.43 -1.49 -5.04
C ILE A 211 -14.42 -0.91 -4.02
N LEU A 212 -13.94 -0.23 -2.96
CA LEU A 212 -14.71 0.32 -1.84
C LEU A 212 -15.59 1.52 -2.21
N TYR A 213 -15.54 1.95 -3.47
CA TYR A 213 -16.15 3.17 -3.97
C TYR A 213 -17.08 2.86 -5.13
N ASP A 214 -18.18 3.60 -5.19
CA ASP A 214 -19.07 3.61 -6.35
C ASP A 214 -18.62 4.64 -7.38
N ASN A 215 -19.08 4.46 -8.62
CA ASN A 215 -18.85 5.39 -9.74
C ASN A 215 -17.37 5.72 -9.98
N VAL A 216 -16.48 4.76 -9.73
CA VAL A 216 -15.05 4.90 -10.00
C VAL A 216 -14.84 4.91 -11.51
N VAL A 217 -14.14 5.94 -11.99
CA VAL A 217 -13.81 6.12 -13.41
C VAL A 217 -12.33 5.96 -13.72
N MET A 218 -11.47 6.11 -12.70
CA MET A 218 -10.02 5.84 -12.75
C MET A 218 -9.55 5.49 -11.34
N ALA A 219 -8.60 4.57 -11.20
CA ALA A 219 -7.90 4.38 -9.94
C ALA A 219 -6.52 3.77 -10.15
N PHE A 220 -5.66 3.96 -9.17
CA PHE A 220 -4.47 3.13 -8.97
C PHE A 220 -4.49 2.56 -7.56
N ASP A 221 -4.31 1.26 -7.49
CA ASP A 221 -4.24 0.49 -6.26
C ASP A 221 -2.81 0.01 -6.00
N TYR A 222 -2.54 -0.41 -4.75
CA TYR A 222 -1.23 -0.94 -4.37
C TYR A 222 -0.73 -2.05 -5.31
N MET A 223 -1.62 -2.94 -5.73
CA MET A 223 -1.29 -4.02 -6.65
C MET A 223 -0.72 -3.55 -8.01
N ASP A 224 -1.01 -2.32 -8.43
CA ASP A 224 -0.57 -1.79 -9.72
C ASP A 224 0.91 -1.34 -9.68
N TYR A 225 1.43 -1.01 -8.50
CA TYR A 225 2.82 -0.59 -8.29
C TYR A 225 3.62 -1.44 -7.30
N GLN A 226 3.02 -2.49 -6.74
CA GLN A 226 3.73 -3.49 -5.94
C GLN A 226 4.87 -4.12 -6.77
N VAL A 227 6.01 -4.33 -6.13
CA VAL A 227 7.12 -5.10 -6.71
C VAL A 227 6.71 -6.58 -6.70
N PRO A 228 6.70 -7.27 -7.85
CA PRO A 228 6.27 -8.66 -7.91
C PRO A 228 7.06 -9.55 -6.93
N GLY A 229 6.34 -10.29 -6.10
CA GLY A 229 6.93 -11.21 -5.12
C GLY A 229 7.50 -10.54 -3.86
N SER A 230 7.22 -9.25 -3.63
CA SER A 230 7.54 -8.57 -2.37
C SER A 230 6.36 -7.75 -1.83
N ASP A 231 6.44 -7.35 -0.56
CA ASP A 231 5.55 -6.38 0.08
C ASP A 231 6.01 -4.94 -0.11
N GLU A 232 6.87 -4.69 -1.09
CA GLU A 232 7.39 -3.36 -1.38
C GLU A 232 6.65 -2.74 -2.54
N GLY A 233 6.48 -1.43 -2.49
CA GLY A 233 5.91 -0.67 -3.59
C GLY A 233 5.93 0.80 -3.26
N LEU A 234 6.67 1.57 -4.04
CA LEU A 234 6.65 3.03 -4.00
C LEU A 234 6.19 3.53 -5.35
N ALA A 235 5.25 4.47 -5.34
CA ALA A 235 4.85 5.17 -6.55
C ALA A 235 4.46 6.61 -6.25
N MET A 236 4.41 7.41 -7.30
CA MET A 236 3.75 8.71 -7.28
C MET A 236 2.53 8.63 -8.19
N ALA A 237 1.40 9.13 -7.73
CA ALA A 237 0.22 9.31 -8.58
C ALA A 237 -0.14 10.79 -8.68
N TYR A 238 -0.53 11.24 -9.86
CA TYR A 238 -1.02 12.58 -10.08
C TYR A 238 -1.90 12.62 -11.33
N MET A 239 -2.68 13.68 -11.48
CA MET A 239 -3.51 13.89 -12.66
C MET A 239 -3.08 15.15 -13.40
N TYR A 240 -3.33 15.17 -14.69
CA TYR A 240 -3.21 16.37 -15.50
C TYR A 240 -4.36 16.45 -16.50
N PHE A 241 -4.78 17.67 -16.82
CA PHE A 241 -5.84 17.97 -17.77
C PHE A 241 -5.22 18.46 -19.07
N LYS A 242 -5.44 17.72 -20.16
CA LYS A 242 -4.97 18.08 -21.50
C LYS A 242 -5.92 17.58 -22.56
N ASP A 243 -6.11 18.38 -23.60
CA ASP A 243 -7.00 18.07 -24.73
C ASP A 243 -8.44 17.79 -24.27
N GLY A 244 -8.94 18.58 -23.32
CA GLY A 244 -10.30 18.45 -22.79
C GLY A 244 -10.52 17.27 -21.83
N HIS A 245 -9.49 16.52 -21.43
CA HIS A 245 -9.65 15.34 -20.59
C HIS A 245 -8.65 15.26 -19.45
N TRP A 246 -9.12 14.81 -18.29
CA TRP A 246 -8.25 14.37 -17.21
C TRP A 246 -7.60 13.02 -17.52
N ARG A 247 -6.32 12.88 -17.17
CA ARG A 247 -5.60 11.61 -17.17
C ARG A 247 -4.96 11.38 -15.81
N LEU A 248 -5.12 10.20 -15.26
CA LEU A 248 -4.46 9.76 -14.03
C LEU A 248 -3.17 9.02 -14.39
N LEU A 249 -2.05 9.45 -13.83
CA LEU A 249 -0.73 8.88 -14.05
C LEU A 249 -0.18 8.23 -12.78
N LEU A 250 0.44 7.07 -12.93
CA LEU A 250 1.20 6.38 -11.89
C LEU A 250 2.64 6.26 -12.34
N GLN A 251 3.55 6.71 -11.51
CA GLN A 251 4.99 6.56 -11.70
C GLN A 251 5.53 5.61 -10.64
N LYS A 252 5.94 4.40 -11.04
CA LYS A 252 6.62 3.43 -10.19
C LYS A 252 8.00 3.95 -9.84
N GLN A 253 8.25 4.09 -8.55
CA GLN A 253 9.48 4.65 -8.02
C GLN A 253 10.17 3.65 -7.08
N GLU A 254 11.39 4.00 -6.71
CA GLU A 254 12.13 3.48 -5.57
C GLU A 254 12.99 4.63 -5.01
N TYR A 255 13.59 4.46 -3.82
CA TYR A 255 14.48 5.46 -3.27
C TYR A 255 15.94 5.16 -3.62
N GLU A 256 16.69 6.20 -3.93
CA GLU A 256 18.16 6.19 -3.88
C GLU A 256 18.65 7.08 -2.75
N LEU A 257 19.79 6.73 -2.15
CA LEU A 257 20.43 7.56 -1.13
C LEU A 257 21.49 8.43 -1.81
N ILE A 258 21.24 9.73 -1.86
CA ILE A 258 22.21 10.74 -2.29
C ILE A 258 22.67 11.50 -1.06
N ASN A 259 23.95 11.37 -0.69
CA ASN A 259 24.52 12.01 0.51
C ASN A 259 23.72 11.70 1.79
N GLY A 260 23.24 10.47 1.93
CA GLY A 260 22.40 10.04 3.07
C GLY A 260 20.95 10.53 3.02
N THR A 261 20.57 11.31 2.00
CA THR A 261 19.19 11.77 1.79
C THR A 261 18.49 10.83 0.79
N PRO A 262 17.33 10.27 1.15
CA PRO A 262 16.52 9.48 0.24
C PRO A 262 15.84 10.39 -0.79
N ILE A 263 16.19 10.18 -2.06
CA ILE A 263 15.62 10.86 -3.21
C ILE A 263 14.84 9.84 -4.04
N PRO A 264 13.59 10.13 -4.44
CA PRO A 264 12.84 9.22 -5.29
C PRO A 264 13.49 9.17 -6.67
N LYS A 265 13.61 7.97 -7.22
CA LYS A 265 13.99 7.74 -8.61
C LYS A 265 13.01 6.79 -9.28
N LEU A 266 13.01 6.78 -10.60
CA LEU A 266 12.22 5.84 -11.39
C LEU A 266 12.68 4.41 -11.14
N ARG A 267 11.72 3.48 -11.05
CA ARG A 267 12.01 2.05 -11.00
C ARG A 267 12.29 1.54 -12.43
N ASN A 268 13.43 0.88 -12.66
CA ASN A 268 13.89 0.46 -14.00
C ASN A 268 13.01 -0.64 -14.67
N ASN A 269 13.09 -0.70 -16.02
CA ASN A 269 12.42 -1.57 -17.01
C ASN A 269 11.05 -1.10 -17.57
N GLU A 270 11.12 -0.33 -18.67
CA GLU A 270 10.13 -0.05 -19.76
C GLU A 270 8.67 0.31 -19.43
N SER A 271 8.22 0.24 -18.18
CA SER A 271 6.83 0.53 -17.78
C SER A 271 6.76 1.20 -16.41
N SER A 272 7.68 2.16 -16.18
CA SER A 272 7.68 2.97 -14.97
C SER A 272 6.48 3.90 -14.88
N MET A 273 5.86 4.27 -16.02
CA MET A 273 4.67 5.12 -16.05
C MET A 273 3.47 4.37 -16.64
N ILE A 274 2.37 4.37 -15.91
CA ILE A 274 1.05 3.88 -16.34
C ILE A 274 0.11 5.09 -16.37
N GLY A 275 -0.73 5.19 -17.39
CA GLY A 275 -1.73 6.24 -17.50
C GLY A 275 -3.12 5.69 -17.79
N TYR A 276 -4.12 6.23 -17.10
CA TYR A 276 -5.53 5.93 -17.35
C TYR A 276 -6.29 7.18 -17.79
N TYR A 277 -7.21 6.96 -18.72
CA TYR A 277 -8.29 7.88 -19.03
C TYR A 277 -9.54 7.47 -18.25
N VAL A 278 -10.49 8.39 -18.18
CA VAL A 278 -11.84 8.12 -17.68
C VAL A 278 -12.43 6.91 -18.41
N ASP A 279 -12.84 5.90 -17.64
CA ASP A 279 -13.55 4.73 -18.12
C ASP A 279 -14.79 4.50 -17.25
N ASN A 280 -15.98 4.72 -17.82
CA ASN A 280 -17.25 4.53 -17.10
C ASN A 280 -17.52 3.07 -16.72
N GLN A 281 -16.80 2.12 -17.28
CA GLN A 281 -16.87 0.69 -16.94
C GLN A 281 -15.75 0.25 -15.99
N PHE A 282 -14.93 1.19 -15.49
CA PHE A 282 -13.77 0.87 -14.65
C PHE A 282 -14.18 0.08 -13.41
N SER A 283 -15.25 0.51 -12.73
CA SER A 283 -15.75 -0.15 -11.51
C SER A 283 -16.10 -1.63 -11.75
N GLU A 284 -16.80 -1.93 -12.83
CA GLU A 284 -17.20 -3.30 -13.20
C GLU A 284 -15.96 -4.16 -13.49
N LYS A 285 -15.02 -3.64 -14.29
CA LYS A 285 -13.76 -4.35 -14.63
C LYS A 285 -12.90 -4.64 -13.40
N GLN A 286 -12.82 -3.70 -12.46
CA GLN A 286 -12.07 -3.89 -11.22
C GLN A 286 -12.74 -4.91 -10.30
N LEU A 287 -14.07 -4.89 -10.20
CA LEU A 287 -14.82 -5.89 -9.44
C LEU A 287 -14.61 -7.30 -10.00
N GLU A 288 -14.62 -7.46 -11.32
CA GLU A 288 -14.31 -8.74 -11.96
C GLU A 288 -12.87 -9.21 -11.69
N LYS A 289 -11.89 -8.31 -11.77
CA LYS A 289 -10.48 -8.59 -11.44
C LYS A 289 -10.34 -9.03 -9.98
N PHE A 290 -11.00 -8.33 -9.07
CA PHE A 290 -11.02 -8.65 -7.65
C PHE A 290 -11.64 -10.02 -7.39
N ASN A 291 -12.82 -10.31 -7.96
CA ASN A 291 -13.50 -11.59 -7.77
C ASN A 291 -12.66 -12.76 -8.27
N ARG A 292 -12.00 -12.62 -9.44
CA ARG A 292 -11.06 -13.64 -9.93
C ARG A 292 -9.90 -13.88 -8.97
N TYR A 293 -9.28 -12.82 -8.47
CA TYR A 293 -8.17 -12.92 -7.51
C TYR A 293 -8.62 -13.55 -6.18
N ARG A 294 -9.79 -13.14 -5.66
CA ARG A 294 -10.42 -13.70 -4.46
C ARG A 294 -10.62 -15.20 -4.60
N HIS A 295 -11.27 -15.64 -5.69
CA HIS A 295 -11.53 -17.06 -5.94
C HIS A 295 -10.23 -17.86 -6.08
N ALA A 296 -9.23 -17.33 -6.80
CA ALA A 296 -7.92 -18.00 -6.92
C ALA A 296 -7.25 -18.19 -5.55
N SER A 297 -7.24 -17.15 -4.71
CA SER A 297 -6.67 -17.19 -3.35
C SER A 297 -7.41 -18.17 -2.44
N GLN A 298 -8.74 -18.15 -2.50
CA GLN A 298 -9.61 -19.05 -1.74
C GLN A 298 -9.42 -20.52 -2.14
N ASN A 299 -9.33 -20.81 -3.43
CA ASN A 299 -9.04 -22.15 -3.93
C ASN A 299 -7.64 -22.59 -3.49
N LYS A 300 -6.66 -21.70 -3.53
CA LYS A 300 -5.31 -22.03 -3.06
C LYS A 300 -5.27 -22.36 -1.58
N LEU A 301 -5.99 -21.60 -0.75
CA LEU A 301 -6.11 -21.90 0.67
C LEU A 301 -6.76 -23.27 0.91
N LYS A 302 -7.79 -23.63 0.13
CA LYS A 302 -8.41 -24.97 0.18
C LYS A 302 -7.44 -26.08 -0.21
N GLU A 303 -6.61 -25.90 -1.24
CA GLU A 303 -5.56 -26.85 -1.61
C GLU A 303 -4.57 -27.08 -0.46
N ILE A 304 -4.05 -26.00 0.12
CA ILE A 304 -3.11 -26.07 1.24
C ILE A 304 -3.77 -26.74 2.46
N ALA A 305 -5.03 -26.42 2.74
CA ALA A 305 -5.78 -27.06 3.83
C ALA A 305 -5.89 -28.57 3.64
N LYS A 306 -6.14 -29.03 2.41
CA LYS A 306 -6.18 -30.47 2.08
C LYS A 306 -4.82 -31.15 2.30
N GLU A 307 -3.70 -30.50 1.97
CA GLU A 307 -2.35 -31.02 2.25
C GLU A 307 -2.11 -31.26 3.75
N PHE A 308 -2.78 -30.49 4.62
CA PHE A 308 -2.74 -30.66 6.07
C PHE A 308 -3.86 -31.53 6.64
N GLY A 309 -4.69 -32.16 5.79
CA GLY A 309 -5.83 -32.97 6.21
C GLY A 309 -6.93 -32.17 6.91
N ILE A 310 -7.04 -30.86 6.64
CA ILE A 310 -8.09 -30.00 7.19
C ILE A 310 -9.33 -30.10 6.28
N ASN A 311 -10.48 -30.41 6.86
CA ASN A 311 -11.75 -30.45 6.14
C ASN A 311 -12.16 -29.03 5.67
N THR A 312 -12.49 -28.89 4.38
CA THR A 312 -12.90 -27.64 3.73
C THR A 312 -14.38 -27.57 3.37
N ASP A 313 -15.16 -28.63 3.60
CA ASP A 313 -16.55 -28.76 3.13
C ASP A 313 -17.50 -27.76 3.79
N GLN A 314 -17.17 -27.32 5.00
CA GLN A 314 -17.94 -26.32 5.76
C GLN A 314 -17.56 -24.87 5.40
N VAL A 315 -16.65 -24.67 4.45
CA VAL A 315 -16.18 -23.32 4.08
C VAL A 315 -17.04 -22.77 2.95
N SER A 316 -18.05 -22.00 3.34
CA SER A 316 -18.98 -21.31 2.46
C SER A 316 -18.69 -19.81 2.39
N GLU A 317 -19.16 -19.18 1.32
CA GLU A 317 -19.34 -17.73 1.28
C GLU A 317 -20.54 -17.40 2.17
N GLY A 318 -20.36 -16.48 3.12
CA GLY A 318 -21.48 -15.94 3.89
C GLY A 318 -22.03 -14.68 3.23
N GLU A 319 -23.27 -14.35 3.52
CA GLU A 319 -23.83 -13.05 3.15
C GLU A 319 -23.33 -11.96 4.10
N TYR A 320 -23.02 -10.79 3.54
CA TYR A 320 -22.79 -9.60 4.32
C TYR A 320 -24.13 -8.93 4.60
N ILE A 321 -24.54 -8.91 5.86
CA ILE A 321 -25.89 -8.48 6.25
C ILE A 321 -25.87 -7.02 6.72
N ASP A 322 -24.88 -6.62 7.51
CA ASP A 322 -24.54 -5.22 7.88
C ASP A 322 -23.31 -5.23 8.82
N GLY A 323 -22.81 -4.06 9.23
CA GLY A 323 -21.86 -3.87 10.34
C GLY A 323 -20.46 -3.42 9.92
N GLY A 324 -19.65 -2.94 10.88
CA GLY A 324 -18.27 -2.54 10.59
C GLY A 324 -17.43 -3.67 10.00
N PHE A 325 -16.36 -3.32 9.28
CA PHE A 325 -15.37 -4.30 8.81
C PHE A 325 -14.77 -5.05 10.00
N SER A 326 -15.12 -6.32 10.14
CA SER A 326 -14.73 -7.18 11.26
C SER A 326 -14.40 -8.57 10.77
N LEU A 327 -13.35 -9.17 11.34
CA LEU A 327 -12.98 -10.58 11.10
C LEU A 327 -14.04 -11.56 11.61
N GLU A 328 -14.91 -11.10 12.52
CA GLU A 328 -16.03 -11.87 13.04
C GLU A 328 -17.27 -11.82 12.14
N ASN A 329 -17.24 -11.05 11.05
CA ASN A 329 -18.37 -10.94 10.14
C ASN A 329 -18.65 -12.30 9.48
N SER A 330 -19.93 -12.71 9.49
CA SER A 330 -20.39 -13.99 8.94
C SER A 330 -19.99 -14.21 7.49
N ALA A 331 -19.86 -13.13 6.70
CA ALA A 331 -19.45 -13.19 5.30
C ALA A 331 -18.06 -13.81 5.09
N ILE A 332 -17.15 -13.62 6.05
CA ILE A 332 -15.74 -14.00 5.93
C ILE A 332 -15.24 -14.96 7.02
N LYS A 333 -16.01 -15.14 8.09
CA LYS A 333 -15.59 -15.90 9.28
C LYS A 333 -15.12 -17.32 8.95
N SER A 334 -15.84 -18.04 8.10
CA SER A 334 -15.46 -19.40 7.67
C SER A 334 -14.07 -19.44 7.00
N TRP A 335 -13.72 -18.42 6.23
CA TRP A 335 -12.42 -18.27 5.58
C TRP A 335 -11.32 -17.87 6.57
N VAL A 336 -11.62 -16.96 7.50
CA VAL A 336 -10.72 -16.59 8.59
C VAL A 336 -10.37 -17.81 9.44
N ASP A 337 -11.37 -18.59 9.83
CA ASP A 337 -11.20 -19.82 10.61
C ASP A 337 -10.36 -20.87 9.88
N LEU A 338 -10.62 -21.07 8.57
CA LEU A 338 -9.81 -21.97 7.74
C LEU A 338 -8.34 -21.54 7.72
N ASN A 339 -8.09 -20.25 7.48
CA ASN A 339 -6.75 -19.69 7.45
C ASN A 339 -6.04 -19.87 8.82
N GLY A 340 -6.74 -19.60 9.92
CA GLY A 340 -6.23 -19.82 11.27
C GLY A 340 -5.82 -21.28 11.53
N LYS A 341 -6.64 -22.25 11.09
CA LYS A 341 -6.33 -23.68 11.20
C LYS A 341 -5.10 -24.07 10.37
N VAL A 342 -4.99 -23.57 9.14
CA VAL A 342 -3.83 -23.81 8.26
C VAL A 342 -2.56 -23.24 8.87
N LYS A 343 -2.59 -21.97 9.32
CA LYS A 343 -1.45 -21.32 10.00
C LYS A 343 -0.99 -22.12 11.19
N LYS A 344 -1.91 -22.58 12.04
CA LYS A 344 -1.57 -23.42 13.20
C LYS A 344 -0.84 -24.70 12.79
N LYS A 345 -1.32 -25.44 11.79
CA LYS A 345 -0.66 -26.67 11.30
C LYS A 345 0.73 -26.41 10.74
N ILE A 346 0.91 -25.29 10.04
CA ILE A 346 2.21 -24.85 9.54
C ILE A 346 3.17 -24.58 10.72
N TYR A 347 2.72 -23.81 11.72
CA TYR A 347 3.53 -23.51 12.90
C TYR A 347 3.91 -24.78 13.66
N ASP A 348 2.98 -25.72 13.85
CA ASP A 348 3.25 -27.00 14.50
C ASP A 348 4.36 -27.78 13.76
N LYS A 349 4.31 -27.82 12.42
CA LYS A 349 5.32 -28.49 11.58
C LYS A 349 6.68 -27.80 11.65
N ILE A 350 6.71 -26.46 11.70
CA ILE A 350 7.95 -25.71 11.92
C ILE A 350 8.54 -26.03 13.30
N ASN A 351 7.71 -26.03 14.35
CA ASN A 351 8.16 -26.32 15.70
C ASN A 351 8.71 -27.74 15.83
N GLN A 352 8.07 -28.72 15.18
CA GLN A 352 8.57 -30.10 15.11
C GLN A 352 9.93 -30.17 14.40
N LEU A 353 10.11 -29.45 13.29
CA LEU A 353 11.39 -29.37 12.58
C LEU A 353 12.49 -28.71 13.42
N ILE A 354 12.16 -27.66 14.17
CA ILE A 354 13.11 -27.00 15.08
C ILE A 354 13.54 -27.99 16.17
N LYS A 355 12.60 -28.69 16.80
CA LYS A 355 12.92 -29.70 17.82
C LYS A 355 13.86 -30.78 17.28
N GLN A 356 13.59 -31.33 16.10
CA GLN A 356 14.45 -32.32 15.45
C GLN A 356 15.86 -31.78 15.15
N ILE A 357 15.97 -30.51 14.71
CA ILE A 357 17.26 -29.86 14.49
C ILE A 357 18.05 -29.76 15.80
N ASP A 358 17.39 -29.41 16.90
CA ASP A 358 18.04 -29.27 18.20
C ASP A 358 18.47 -30.64 18.78
N GLU A 359 17.64 -31.68 18.63
CA GLU A 359 17.99 -33.07 18.98
C GLU A 359 19.25 -33.54 18.22
N PHE A 360 19.32 -33.30 16.90
CA PHE A 360 20.50 -33.67 16.10
C PHE A 360 21.75 -32.87 16.44
N LYS A 361 21.61 -31.60 16.84
CA LYS A 361 22.76 -30.80 17.31
C LYS A 361 23.32 -31.33 18.62
N VAL A 362 22.45 -31.75 19.55
CA VAL A 362 22.87 -32.35 20.82
C VAL A 362 23.60 -33.67 20.56
N GLU A 363 23.04 -34.54 19.72
CA GLU A 363 23.69 -35.80 19.31
C GLU A 363 25.07 -35.54 18.68
N LEU A 364 25.14 -34.61 17.73
CA LEU A 364 26.38 -34.23 17.06
C LEU A 364 27.44 -33.70 18.04
N SER A 365 27.04 -32.86 19.01
CA SER A 365 27.92 -32.33 20.05
C SER A 365 28.49 -33.45 20.92
N ASN A 366 27.62 -34.37 21.38
CA ASN A 366 28.02 -35.50 22.22
C ASN A 366 28.97 -36.45 21.51
N LEU A 367 28.78 -36.70 20.21
CA LEU A 367 29.68 -37.51 19.40
C LEU A 367 31.03 -36.81 19.19
N LYS A 368 31.03 -35.51 18.92
CA LYS A 368 32.26 -34.73 18.71
C LYS A 368 33.11 -34.55 19.97
N SER A 369 32.49 -34.56 21.16
CA SER A 369 33.21 -34.41 22.44
C SER A 369 33.96 -35.68 22.88
N LYS A 370 33.76 -36.83 22.21
CA LYS A 370 34.49 -38.06 22.53
C LYS A 370 35.95 -37.97 22.06
N SER A 371 36.87 -38.33 22.96
CA SER A 371 38.33 -38.34 22.71
C SER A 371 38.76 -39.45 21.75
N ILE A 372 38.07 -40.59 21.77
CA ILE A 372 38.27 -41.72 20.85
C ILE A 372 36.90 -42.05 20.24
N ARG A 373 36.85 -42.18 18.91
CA ARG A 373 35.62 -42.43 18.14
C ARG A 373 35.78 -43.66 17.26
N SER A 374 34.73 -44.46 17.14
CA SER A 374 34.68 -45.56 16.18
C SER A 374 34.48 -45.06 14.74
N ASN A 375 34.75 -45.92 13.76
CA ASN A 375 34.48 -45.60 12.35
C ASN A 375 32.97 -45.34 12.10
N ASP A 376 32.09 -46.11 12.76
CA ASP A 376 30.64 -45.93 12.67
C ASP A 376 30.17 -44.59 13.24
N GLU A 377 30.81 -44.10 14.31
CA GLU A 377 30.53 -42.80 14.89
C GLU A 377 30.95 -41.65 13.96
N ASN A 378 32.08 -41.79 13.25
CA ASN A 378 32.48 -40.82 12.22
C ASN A 378 31.49 -40.80 11.05
N ILE A 379 31.05 -41.97 10.58
CA ILE A 379 30.00 -42.09 9.54
C ILE A 379 28.68 -41.44 10.02
N ARG A 380 28.32 -41.59 11.30
CA ARG A 380 27.12 -40.97 11.88
C ARG A 380 27.24 -39.44 11.95
N ILE A 381 28.40 -38.91 12.31
CA ILE A 381 28.68 -37.47 12.32
C ILE A 381 28.46 -36.87 10.93
N ASP A 382 29.01 -37.47 9.88
CA ASP A 382 28.87 -36.98 8.50
C ASP A 382 27.38 -36.98 8.07
N LYS A 383 26.66 -38.06 8.37
CA LYS A 383 25.21 -38.15 8.13
C LYS A 383 24.43 -37.05 8.86
N LEU A 384 24.75 -36.78 10.13
CA LEU A 384 24.07 -35.73 10.92
C LEU A 384 24.33 -34.33 10.35
N ILE A 385 25.55 -34.05 9.88
CA ILE A 385 25.88 -32.77 9.23
C ILE A 385 25.01 -32.58 7.98
N SER A 386 24.95 -33.57 7.09
CA SER A 386 24.11 -33.49 5.87
C SER A 386 22.61 -33.35 6.20
N ILE A 387 22.12 -34.08 7.21
CA ILE A 387 20.72 -33.97 7.65
C ILE A 387 20.42 -32.55 8.17
N LEU A 388 21.33 -31.95 8.94
CA LEU A 388 21.16 -30.60 9.48
C LEU A 388 21.14 -29.54 8.37
N GLU A 389 21.97 -29.68 7.34
CA GLU A 389 21.96 -28.79 6.16
C GLU A 389 20.62 -28.87 5.41
N ILE A 390 20.16 -30.08 5.10
CA ILE A 390 18.88 -30.31 4.41
C ILE A 390 17.72 -29.74 5.24
N LYS A 391 17.66 -30.00 6.55
CA LYS A 391 16.59 -29.48 7.41
C LYS A 391 16.63 -27.97 7.56
N LYS A 392 17.82 -27.34 7.57
CA LYS A 392 17.96 -25.89 7.56
C LYS A 392 17.41 -25.27 6.27
N LEU A 393 17.72 -25.88 5.11
CA LEU A 393 17.15 -25.47 3.83
C LEU A 393 15.63 -25.65 3.81
N LEU A 394 15.12 -26.79 4.28
CA LEU A 394 13.69 -27.07 4.35
C LEU A 394 12.96 -26.03 5.23
N LYS A 395 13.54 -25.69 6.39
CA LYS A 395 13.02 -24.62 7.26
C LYS A 395 12.97 -23.28 6.53
N ILE A 396 14.03 -22.90 5.81
CA ILE A 396 14.07 -21.65 5.02
C ILE A 396 13.02 -21.68 3.91
N THR A 397 12.85 -22.79 3.21
CA THR A 397 11.87 -22.94 2.12
C THR A 397 10.43 -22.89 2.63
N ILE A 398 10.14 -23.61 3.73
CA ILE A 398 8.82 -23.56 4.38
C ILE A 398 8.53 -22.13 4.83
N LEU A 399 9.49 -21.47 5.47
CA LEU A 399 9.37 -20.06 5.84
C LEU A 399 9.09 -19.21 4.60
N LYS A 400 9.93 -19.24 3.56
CA LYS A 400 9.74 -18.44 2.32
C LYS A 400 8.39 -18.66 1.65
N ASN A 401 7.88 -19.89 1.65
CA ASN A 401 6.57 -20.19 1.08
C ASN A 401 5.44 -19.65 1.95
N ILE A 402 5.58 -19.67 3.28
CA ILE A 402 4.67 -18.96 4.19
C ILE A 402 4.74 -17.46 3.94
N TYR A 403 5.91 -16.91 3.62
CA TYR A 403 6.06 -15.48 3.36
C TYR A 403 5.48 -15.00 2.01
N ARG A 404 4.94 -15.90 1.18
CA ARG A 404 4.27 -15.59 -0.09
C ARG A 404 2.74 -15.60 0.00
N TYR A 405 2.17 -15.96 1.15
CA TYR A 405 0.73 -16.10 1.40
C TYR A 405 0.34 -15.41 2.73
#